data_AF-A0A949G7G8-F1
#
_entry.id   AF-A0A949G7G8-F1
#
_cell.length_a   1.000
_cell.length_b   1.000
_cell.length_c   1.000
_cell.angle_alpha   90.00
_cell.angle_beta   90.00
_cell.angle_gamma   90.00
#
_symmetry.space_group_name_H-M   'P 1'
#
loop_
_entity.id
_entity.type
_entity.pdbx_description
1 polymer ?
#
loop_
_entity_poly.entity_id
_entity_poly.type
_entity_poly.pdbx_seq_one_letter_code
_entity_poly.pdbx_strand_id
1 'polypeptide(L)'
;MGSAFSQRMYDSSGRQIGRVDSERYYDSSGRQIGRVDGLTIYDASGRQLGRIDGNHVYNSSGSQIGRIDGDRLYSASGTQMGRID
;
A
#
# COMPACT_ATOMS: atom_id res chain seq x y z
N MET A 1 -11.03 -19.94 -16.97
CA MET A 1 -11.53 -18.56 -16.80
C MET A 1 -11.12 -18.11 -15.40
N GLY A 2 -10.01 -17.39 -15.29
CA GLY A 2 -9.47 -16.97 -13.99
C GLY A 2 -10.19 -15.72 -13.53
N SER A 3 -11.01 -15.82 -12.50
CA SER A 3 -11.58 -14.66 -11.82
C SER A 3 -10.44 -13.84 -11.23
N ALA A 4 -10.05 -12.74 -11.88
CA ALA A 4 -9.17 -11.77 -11.25
C ALA A 4 -9.93 -11.23 -10.03
N PHE A 5 -9.42 -11.53 -8.83
CA PHE A 5 -10.04 -11.08 -7.59
C PHE A 5 -9.88 -9.56 -7.50
N SER A 6 -10.86 -8.83 -8.02
CA SER A 6 -10.94 -7.38 -7.82
C SER A 6 -11.67 -7.10 -6.51
N GLN A 7 -10.97 -6.45 -5.57
CA GLN A 7 -11.54 -5.98 -4.32
C GLN A 7 -11.92 -4.50 -4.46
N ARG A 8 -13.12 -4.14 -3.99
CA ARG A 8 -13.61 -2.76 -3.99
C ARG A 8 -13.52 -2.19 -2.58
N MET A 9 -13.09 -0.94 -2.49
CA MET A 9 -12.98 -0.20 -1.23
C MET A 9 -14.07 0.87 -1.18
N TYR A 10 -14.71 1.01 -0.02
CA TYR A 10 -15.81 1.92 0.22
C TYR A 10 -15.51 2.80 1.44
N ASP A 11 -16.00 4.04 1.44
CA ASP A 11 -16.01 4.88 2.64
C ASP A 11 -17.17 4.49 3.58
N SER A 12 -17.26 5.14 4.75
CA SER A 12 -18.30 4.87 5.76
C SER A 12 -19.72 5.17 5.28
N SER A 13 -19.88 5.95 4.22
CA SER A 13 -21.18 6.22 3.59
C SER A 13 -21.56 5.17 2.52
N GLY A 14 -20.70 4.18 2.29
CA GLY A 14 -20.90 3.14 1.28
C GLY A 14 -20.53 3.59 -0.14
N ARG A 15 -19.88 4.75 -0.31
CA ARG A 15 -19.42 5.22 -1.63
C ARG A 15 -18.08 4.57 -1.96
N GLN A 16 -17.97 4.05 -3.18
CA GLN A 16 -16.72 3.44 -3.64
C GLN A 16 -15.63 4.51 -3.74
N ILE A 17 -14.50 4.28 -3.06
CA ILE A 17 -13.32 5.17 -3.07
C ILE A 17 -12.17 4.61 -3.90
N GLY A 18 -12.22 3.33 -4.24
CA GLY A 18 -11.23 2.71 -5.11
C GLY A 18 -11.47 1.23 -5.34
N ARG A 19 -10.51 0.61 -6.02
CA ARG A 19 -10.45 -0.84 -6.17
C ARG A 19 -9.01 -1.29 -6.29
N VAL A 20 -8.78 -2.52 -5.89
CA VAL A 20 -7.57 -3.28 -6.17
C VAL A 20 -7.93 -4.34 -7.19
N ASP A 21 -7.09 -4.49 -8.21
CA ASP A 21 -7.15 -5.60 -9.16
C ASP A 21 -5.79 -6.26 -9.22
N SER A 22 -5.70 -7.46 -8.65
CA SER A 22 -4.45 -8.18 -8.40
C SER A 22 -3.48 -7.30 -7.59
N GLU A 23 -2.49 -6.70 -8.24
CA GLU A 23 -1.42 -5.89 -7.66
C GLU A 23 -1.56 -4.39 -8.00
N ARG A 24 -2.62 -4.01 -8.75
CA ARG A 24 -2.83 -2.66 -9.25
C ARG A 24 -3.94 -1.96 -8.46
N TYR A 25 -3.68 -0.70 -8.11
CA TYR A 25 -4.59 0.12 -7.32
C TYR A 25 -5.20 1.20 -8.20
N TYR A 26 -6.51 1.38 -8.09
CA TYR A 26 -7.27 2.34 -8.88
C TYR A 26 -8.14 3.21 -7.98
N ASP A 27 -8.30 4.47 -8.37
CA ASP A 27 -9.27 5.37 -7.75
C ASP A 27 -10.72 5.02 -8.14
N SER A 28 -11.70 5.70 -7.53
CA SER A 28 -13.13 5.51 -7.81
C SER A 28 -13.52 5.77 -9.26
N SER A 29 -12.75 6.57 -9.99
CA SER A 29 -12.95 6.85 -11.42
C SER A 29 -12.32 5.79 -12.32
N GLY A 30 -11.66 4.78 -11.74
CA GLY A 30 -11.02 3.69 -12.47
C GLY A 30 -9.62 4.03 -13.01
N ARG A 31 -9.04 5.17 -12.62
CA ARG A 31 -7.67 5.53 -13.01
C ARG A 31 -6.68 4.85 -12.07
N GLN A 32 -5.63 4.27 -12.65
CA GLN A 32 -4.56 3.65 -11.86
C GLN A 32 -3.84 4.73 -11.04
N ILE A 33 -3.68 4.49 -9.75
CA ILE A 33 -2.95 5.37 -8.82
C ILE A 33 -1.63 4.75 -8.37
N GLY A 34 -1.48 3.44 -8.48
CA GLY A 34 -0.23 2.77 -8.18
C GLY A 34 -0.28 1.27 -8.47
N ARG A 35 0.82 0.61 -8.15
CA ARG A 35 0.92 -0.84 -8.10
C ARG A 35 1.87 -1.27 -7.00
N VAL A 36 1.70 -2.49 -6.53
CA VAL A 36 2.67 -3.20 -5.71
C VAL A 36 3.25 -4.31 -6.57
N ASP A 37 4.55 -4.54 -6.49
CA ASP A 37 5.21 -5.67 -7.14
C ASP A 37 6.11 -6.33 -6.09
N GLY A 38 5.66 -7.48 -5.58
CA GLY A 38 6.23 -8.11 -4.39
C GLY A 38 6.22 -7.19 -3.18
N LEU A 39 7.41 -6.71 -2.78
CA LEU A 39 7.58 -5.80 -1.64
C LEU A 39 7.80 -4.34 -2.05
N THR A 40 7.75 -4.03 -3.35
CA THR A 40 8.02 -2.68 -3.86
C THR A 40 6.74 -1.98 -4.27
N ILE A 41 6.61 -0.70 -3.92
CA ILE A 41 5.45 0.13 -4.22
C ILE A 41 5.84 1.13 -5.32
N TYR A 42 5.00 1.26 -6.33
CA TYR A 42 5.19 2.19 -7.45
C TYR A 42 3.96 3.08 -7.63
N ASP A 43 4.18 4.30 -8.12
CA ASP A 43 3.10 5.16 -8.58
C ASP A 43 2.57 4.74 -9.97
N ALA A 44 1.52 5.42 -10.43
CA ALA A 44 0.89 5.15 -11.72
C ALA A 44 1.80 5.34 -12.94
N SER A 45 2.85 6.18 -12.83
CA SER A 45 3.87 6.37 -13.87
C SER A 45 4.96 5.30 -13.85
N GLY A 46 4.96 4.46 -12.80
CA GLY A 46 5.93 3.41 -12.59
C GLY A 46 7.20 3.83 -11.86
N ARG A 47 7.22 5.03 -11.25
CA ARG A 47 8.29 5.44 -10.36
C ARG A 47 8.12 4.76 -9.00
N GLN A 48 9.21 4.23 -8.46
CA GLN A 48 9.21 3.63 -7.13
C GLN A 48 8.89 4.69 -6.07
N LEU A 49 7.94 4.37 -5.19
CA LEU A 49 7.57 5.18 -4.02
C LEU A 49 8.27 4.70 -2.75
N GLY A 50 8.45 3.39 -2.64
CA GLY A 50 9.08 2.78 -1.48
C GLY A 50 9.20 1.27 -1.64
N ARG A 51 9.77 0.64 -0.62
CA ARG A 51 9.86 -0.81 -0.53
C ARG A 51 9.75 -1.25 0.93
N ILE A 52 9.34 -2.49 1.10
CA ILE A 52 9.36 -3.19 2.38
C ILE A 52 10.52 -4.20 2.30
N ASP A 53 11.29 -4.31 3.36
CA ASP A 53 12.35 -5.32 3.49
C ASP A 53 12.32 -5.90 4.90
N GLY A 54 11.90 -7.16 4.98
CA GLY A 54 11.48 -7.80 6.22
C GLY A 54 10.43 -6.96 6.95
N ASN A 55 10.81 -6.47 8.13
CA ASN A 55 9.95 -5.66 8.99
C ASN A 55 10.11 -4.15 8.76
N HIS A 56 10.98 -3.70 7.86
CA HIS A 56 11.31 -2.30 7.67
C HIS A 56 10.66 -1.73 6.41
N VAL A 57 10.23 -0.46 6.49
CA VAL A 57 9.64 0.26 5.37
C VAL A 57 10.58 1.40 4.97
N TYR A 58 10.91 1.48 3.69
CA TYR A 58 11.81 2.47 3.11
C TYR A 58 11.10 3.32 2.06
N ASN A 59 11.47 4.59 1.97
CA ASN A 59 11.06 5.45 0.86
C ASN A 59 11.89 5.16 -0.41
N SER A 60 11.54 5.84 -1.51
CA SER A 60 12.24 5.73 -2.80
C SER A 60 13.71 6.15 -2.76
N SER A 61 14.10 7.00 -1.81
CA SER A 61 15.49 7.41 -1.58
C SER A 61 16.29 6.41 -0.76
N GLY A 62 15.65 5.34 -0.27
CA GLY A 62 16.28 4.31 0.56
C GLY A 62 16.35 4.64 2.05
N SER A 63 15.76 5.75 2.50
CA SER A 63 15.66 6.06 3.93
C SER A 63 14.54 5.24 4.57
N GLN A 64 14.81 4.66 5.73
CA GLN A 64 13.79 3.99 6.53
C GLN A 64 12.78 5.04 7.02
N ILE A 65 11.50 4.78 6.79
CA ILE A 65 10.38 5.64 7.21
C ILE A 65 9.53 4.99 8.29
N GLY A 66 9.65 3.68 8.49
CA GLY A 66 8.95 2.96 9.54
C GLY A 66 9.39 1.51 9.65
N ARG A 67 8.76 0.80 10.59
CA ARG A 67 8.87 -0.64 10.74
C ARG A 67 7.58 -1.25 11.30
N ILE A 68 7.38 -2.52 11.03
CA ILE A 68 6.25 -3.34 11.47
C ILE A 68 6.81 -4.38 12.42
N ASP A 69 6.25 -4.49 13.63
CA ASP A 69 6.66 -5.49 14.61
C ASP A 69 5.41 -6.19 15.16
N GLY A 70 5.15 -7.40 14.65
CA GLY A 70 3.89 -8.10 14.88
C GLY A 70 2.70 -7.32 14.33
N ASP A 71 1.75 -7.01 15.20
CA ASP A 71 0.59 -6.18 14.92
C ASP A 71 0.87 -4.68 15.01
N ARG A 72 2.07 -4.24 15.42
CA ARG A 72 2.37 -2.82 15.70
C ARG A 72 3.11 -2.14 14.56
N LEU A 73 2.76 -0.89 14.31
CA LEU A 73 3.43 0.00 13.37
C LEU A 73 4.24 1.05 14.11
N TYR A 74 5.50 1.24 13.72
CA TYR A 74 6.41 2.25 14.29
C TYR A 74 6.94 3.17 13.19
N SER A 75 7.13 4.45 13.53
CA SER A 75 7.84 5.41 12.68
C SER A 75 9.34 5.10 12.63
N ALA A 76 10.07 5.77 11.73
CA ALA A 76 11.54 5.72 11.69
C ALA A 76 12.20 6.16 13.01
N SER A 77 11.55 7.03 13.79
CA SER A 77 12.03 7.48 15.11
C SER A 77 11.70 6.50 16.24
N GLY A 78 11.02 5.38 15.95
CA GLY A 78 10.63 4.39 16.95
C GLY A 78 9.33 4.72 17.69
N THR A 79 8.60 5.76 17.28
CA THR A 79 7.29 6.09 17.86
C THR A 79 6.23 5.14 17.32
N GLN A 80 5.44 4.53 18.19
CA GLN A 80 4.32 3.70 17.75
C GLN A 80 3.27 4.59 17.05
N MET A 81 2.96 4.28 15.80
CA MET A 81 1.98 4.98 14.97
C MET A 81 0.62 4.30 14.97
N GLY A 82 0.58 3.00 15.21
CA GLY A 82 -0.68 2.25 15.18
C GLY A 82 -0.52 0.77 15.46
N ARG A 83 -1.65 0.07 15.31
CA ARG A 83 -1.77 -1.38 15.41
C ARG A 83 -2.69 -1.87 14.30
N ILE A 84 -2.38 -3.03 13.72
CA ILE A 84 -3.16 -3.75 12.73
C ILE A 84 -3.86 -4.89 13.48
N ASP A 85 -5.18 -4.78 13.63
CA ASP A 85 -6.05 -5.88 14.11
C ASP A 85 -6.67 -6.63 12.93
#